data_AF-A0A962D856-F1
#
_entry.id   AF-A0A962D856-F1
#
_cell.length_a   1.000
_cell.length_b   1.000
_cell.length_c   1.000
_cell.angle_alpha   90.00
_cell.angle_beta   90.00
_cell.angle_gamma   90.00
#
_symmetry.space_group_name_H-M   'P 1'
#
loop_
_entity.id
_entity.type
_entity.pdbx_description
1 polymer ?
#
loop_
_entity_poly.entity_id
_entity_poly.type
_entity_poly.pdbx_seq_one_letter_code
_entity_poly.pdbx_strand_id
1 'polypeptide(L)'
;PSLAELGQRLDAAGAAILPEEGTTCCYARSNKLWTEDPQGVRWESFHTFGEATSYAGAAPTQPLTPVQAQTGAGCGCGTSA
;
A
#
# COMPACT_ATOMS: atom_id res chain seq x y z
N PRO A 1 20.43 -12.46 2.59
CA PRO A 1 20.42 -11.37 3.60
C PRO A 1 19.10 -11.45 4.36
N SER A 2 19.13 -11.21 5.66
CA SER A 2 17.92 -11.02 6.46
C SER A 2 17.16 -9.76 6.03
N LEU A 3 15.87 -9.69 6.35
CA LEU A 3 15.06 -8.50 6.07
C LEU A 3 15.61 -7.25 6.77
N ALA A 4 16.20 -7.41 7.96
CA ALA A 4 16.85 -6.35 8.71
C ALA A 4 18.11 -5.82 8.00
N GLU A 5 18.97 -6.71 7.50
CA GLU A 5 20.16 -6.31 6.73
C GLU A 5 19.78 -5.60 5.42
N LEU A 6 18.67 -5.97 4.78
CA LEU A 6 18.14 -5.25 3.63
C LEU A 6 17.68 -3.84 4.02
N GLY A 7 16.96 -3.70 5.13
CA GLY A 7 16.54 -2.41 5.67
C GLY A 7 17.71 -1.47 5.94
N GLN A 8 18.78 -1.96 6.56
CA GLN A 8 19.96 -1.15 6.83
C GLN A 8 20.65 -0.65 5.54
N ARG A 9 20.65 -1.45 4.47
CA ARG A 9 21.23 -1.05 3.18
C ARG A 9 20.39 0.01 2.48
N LEU A 10 19.07 -0.11 2.56
CA LEU A 10 18.14 0.85 1.96
C LEU A 10 18.14 2.18 2.72
N ASP A 11 18.19 2.13 4.06
CA ASP A 11 18.35 3.30 4.92
C ASP A 11 19.67 4.04 4.61
N ALA A 12 20.78 3.30 4.51
CA ALA A 12 22.08 3.87 4.12
C ALA A 12 22.08 4.46 2.69
N ALA A 13 21.17 4.01 1.82
CA ALA A 13 20.96 4.57 0.49
C ALA A 13 20.00 5.77 0.46
N GLY A 14 19.48 6.20 1.63
CA GLY A 14 18.58 7.34 1.77
C GLY A 14 17.13 7.05 1.43
N ALA A 15 16.73 5.78 1.34
CA ALA A 15 15.34 5.41 1.08
C ALA A 15 14.52 5.48 2.37
N ALA A 16 13.25 5.87 2.28
CA ALA A 16 12.34 5.84 3.42
C ALA A 16 11.98 4.39 3.77
N ILE A 17 12.17 3.97 5.02
CA ILE A 17 11.94 2.58 5.45
C ILE A 17 10.80 2.49 6.45
N LEU A 18 9.88 1.54 6.22
CA LEU A 18 8.82 1.22 7.18
C LEU A 18 8.74 -0.30 7.40
N PRO A 19 9.28 -0.81 8.51
CA PRO A 19 9.15 -2.22 8.87
C PRO A 19 7.79 -2.54 9.51
N GLU A 20 7.25 -3.72 9.20
CA GLU A 20 6.07 -4.29 9.85
C GLU A 20 6.36 -5.74 10.24
N GLU A 21 6.25 -6.07 11.53
CA GLU A 21 6.55 -7.40 12.05
C GLU A 21 5.27 -8.23 12.28
N GLY A 22 5.36 -9.55 12.09
CA GLY A 22 4.27 -10.47 12.47
C GLY A 22 2.97 -10.29 11.70
N THR A 23 2.99 -9.58 10.58
CA THR A 23 1.81 -9.22 9.81
C THR A 23 1.30 -10.40 8.98
N THR A 24 0.01 -10.38 8.63
CA THR A 24 -0.50 -11.24 7.58
C THR A 24 -0.30 -10.51 6.25
N CYS A 25 0.66 -10.95 5.45
CA CYS A 25 0.90 -10.45 4.10
C CYS A 25 0.93 -11.63 3.12
N CYS A 26 0.41 -11.42 1.90
CA CYS A 26 0.43 -12.44 0.84
C CYS A 26 -0.13 -13.81 1.30
N TYR A 27 -1.19 -13.79 2.10
CA TYR A 27 -1.86 -14.98 2.66
C TYR A 27 -1.02 -15.81 3.65
N ALA A 28 0.05 -15.24 4.21
CA ALA A 28 0.95 -15.91 5.13
C ALA A 28 1.40 -14.98 6.28
N ARG A 29 1.99 -15.57 7.33
CA ARG A 29 2.63 -14.82 8.41
C ARG A 29 4.05 -14.43 8.00
N SER A 30 4.29 -13.13 7.93
CA SER A 30 5.53 -12.58 7.39
C SER A 30 5.95 -11.33 8.15
N ASN A 31 7.25 -11.07 8.13
CA ASN A 31 7.77 -9.73 8.37
C ASN A 31 7.85 -9.02 7.03
N LYS A 32 7.65 -7.72 7.04
CA LYS A 32 7.57 -6.88 5.86
C LYS A 32 8.39 -5.61 6.05
N LEU A 33 8.92 -5.11 4.94
CA LEU A 33 9.67 -3.88 4.85
C LEU A 33 9.18 -3.11 3.63
N TRP A 34 8.59 -1.95 3.85
CA TRP A 34 8.27 -1.03 2.77
C TRP A 34 9.40 -0.05 2.54
N THR A 35 9.60 0.30 1.27
CA THR A 35 10.44 1.41 0.84
C THR A 35 9.79 2.16 -0.30
N GLU A 36 10.17 3.42 -0.51
CA GLU A 36 9.75 4.21 -1.67
C GLU A 36 10.99 4.63 -2.48
N ASP A 37 10.92 4.50 -3.80
CA ASP A 37 11.97 4.97 -4.69
C ASP A 37 11.80 6.47 -5.02
N PRO A 38 12.80 7.13 -5.62
CA PRO A 38 12.70 8.56 -5.93
C PRO A 38 11.63 8.93 -6.97
N GLN A 39 11.01 7.94 -7.64
CA GLN A 39 9.88 8.13 -8.54
C GLN A 39 8.54 8.00 -7.80
N GLY A 40 8.56 7.75 -6.49
CA GLY A 40 7.37 7.55 -5.66
C GLY A 40 6.79 6.14 -5.75
N VAL A 41 7.50 5.17 -6.34
CA VAL A 41 7.03 3.79 -6.38
C VAL A 41 7.32 3.12 -5.05
N ARG A 42 6.27 2.58 -4.43
CA ARG A 42 6.38 1.82 -3.19
C ARG A 42 6.71 0.36 -3.48
N TRP A 43 7.76 -0.12 -2.83
CA TRP A 43 8.25 -1.48 -2.92
C TRP A 43 8.10 -2.18 -1.58
N GLU A 44 7.71 -3.44 -1.63
CA GLU A 44 7.60 -4.32 -0.46
C GLU A 44 8.63 -5.44 -0.56
N SER A 45 9.42 -5.63 0.50
CA SER A 45 10.19 -6.86 0.72
C SER A 45 9.62 -7.59 1.93
N PHE A 46 9.51 -8.92 1.88
CA PHE A 46 8.96 -9.69 2.99
C PHE A 46 9.72 -10.99 3.21
N HIS A 47 9.63 -11.50 4.44
CA HIS A 47 10.11 -12.82 4.83
C HIS A 47 9.00 -13.59 5.52
N THR A 48 8.53 -14.64 4.86
CA THR A 48 7.45 -15.52 5.34
C THR A 48 8.01 -16.58 6.28
N PHE A 49 7.38 -16.75 7.44
CA PHE A 49 7.78 -17.73 8.45
C PHE A 49 6.62 -18.55 9.01
N GLY A 50 5.40 -18.38 8.49
CA GLY A 50 4.26 -19.23 8.87
C GLY A 50 3.07 -19.04 7.95
N GLU A 51 2.03 -19.84 8.16
CA GLU A 51 0.78 -19.75 7.42
C GLU A 51 -0.21 -18.81 8.12
N ALA A 52 -1.11 -18.20 7.34
CA ALA A 52 -2.23 -17.44 7.88
C ALA A 52 -3.55 -18.12 7.51
N THR A 53 -4.45 -18.22 8.49
CA THR A 53 -5.83 -18.73 8.33
C THR A 53 -6.87 -17.61 8.35
N SER A 54 -6.43 -16.38 8.62
CA SER A 54 -7.24 -15.16 8.60
C SER A 54 -6.54 -14.13 7.72
N TYR A 55 -7.29 -13.47 6.83
CA TYR A 55 -6.73 -12.65 5.75
C TYR A 55 -7.23 -11.19 5.77
N ALA A 56 -8.09 -10.83 6.71
CA ALA A 56 -8.50 -9.45 6.91
C ALA A 56 -7.34 -8.67 7.54
N GLY A 57 -6.63 -7.88 6.74
CA GLY A 57 -5.73 -6.86 7.26
C GLY A 57 -6.50 -5.84 8.10
N ALA A 58 -5.82 -5.15 9.02
CA ALA A 58 -6.40 -4.03 9.76
C ALA A 58 -6.65 -2.85 8.80
N ALA A 59 -7.71 -2.91 8.00
CA ALA A 59 -8.20 -1.74 7.30
C ALA A 59 -8.76 -0.79 8.38
N PRO A 60 -8.29 0.47 8.46
CA PRO A 60 -9.02 1.45 9.25
C PRO A 60 -10.45 1.47 8.72
N THR A 61 -11.42 1.24 9.60
CA THR A 61 -12.85 1.32 9.27
C THR A 61 -13.19 2.78 9.01
N GLN A 62 -12.76 3.30 7.87
CA GLN A 62 -13.28 4.54 7.33
C GLN A 62 -14.67 4.19 6.80
N PRO A 63 -15.75 4.80 7.31
CA PRO A 63 -17.05 4.63 6.69
C PRO A 63 -16.92 5.04 5.23
N LEU A 64 -17.23 4.11 4.34
CA LEU A 64 -17.39 4.35 2.92
C LEU A 64 -18.43 5.45 2.74
N THR A 65 -17.97 6.69 2.56
CA THR A 65 -18.83 7.78 2.10
C THR A 65 -19.33 7.39 0.72
N PRO A 66 -20.64 7.23 0.53
CA PRO A 66 -21.17 6.92 -0.79
C PRO A 66 -20.75 8.03 -1.76
N VAL A 67 -20.09 7.65 -2.85
CA VAL A 67 -19.85 8.56 -3.97
C VAL A 67 -21.22 9.02 -4.48
N GLN A 68 -21.53 10.30 -4.36
CA GLN A 68 -22.74 10.84 -4.93
C GLN A 68 -22.62 10.75 -6.45
N ALA A 69 -23.52 9.99 -7.07
CA ALA A 69 -23.63 9.94 -8.52
C ALA A 69 -23.89 11.36 -9.03
N GLN A 70 -22.93 11.90 -9.77
CA GLN A 70 -23.08 13.19 -10.44
C GLN A 70 -24.02 12.93 -11.62
N THR A 71 -25.32 13.12 -11.42
CA THR A 71 -26.27 13.21 -12.54
C THR A 71 -25.95 14.50 -13.27
N GLY A 72 -25.04 14.43 -14.24
CA GLY A 72 -24.76 15.52 -15.17
C GLY A 72 -26.03 15.88 -15.93
N ALA A 73 -26.75 16.88 -15.45
CA ALA A 73 -27.81 17.53 -16.17
C ALA A 73 -27.18 18.61 -17.06
N GLY A 74 -27.29 18.42 -18.38
CA GLY A 74 -27.14 19.51 -19.35
C GLY A 74 -26.19 19.23 -20.51
N CYS A 75 -26.68 18.54 -21.53
CA CYS A 75 -26.21 18.77 -22.89
C CYS A 75 -26.75 20.14 -23.35
N GLY A 76 -26.00 21.22 -23.05
CA GLY A 76 -26.27 22.54 -23.61
C GLY A 76 -25.65 22.65 -25.00
N CYS A 77 -26.50 22.80 -26.02
CA CYS A 77 -26.07 23.23 -27.35
C CYS A 77 -25.64 24.71 -27.27
N GLY A 78 -24.40 24.98 -27.68
CA GLY A 78 -23.89 26.33 -27.88
C GLY A 78 -23.08 26.35 -29.16
N THR A 79 -23.71 26.66 -30.28
CA THR A 79 -23.01 26.92 -31.53
C THR A 79 -22.51 28.36 -31.48
N SER A 80 -21.20 28.55 -31.47
CA SER A 80 -20.57 29.84 -31.76
C SER A 80 -20.77 30.15 -33.25
N ALA A 81 -21.42 31.27 -33.55
CA ALA A 81 -21.23 32.08 -34.75
C ALA A 81 -21.75 33.50 -34.48
#